data_AF-A0A960QVG9-F1
#
_entry.id   AF-A0A960QVG9-F1
#
_cell.length_a   1.000
_cell.length_b   1.000
_cell.length_c   1.000
_cell.angle_alpha   90.00
_cell.angle_beta   90.00
_cell.angle_gamma   90.00
#
_symmetry.space_group_name_H-M   'P 1'
#
loop_
_entity.id
_entity.type
_entity.pdbx_description
1 polymer ?
#
loop_
_entity_poly.entity_id
_entity_poly.type
_entity_poly.pdbx_seq_one_letter_code
_entity_poly.pdbx_strand_id
1 'polypeptide(L)'
;MKIDIISIEDGFQIIMLFLQQFWLDILQEKMHPESSAFIEDNEFFFLIVCIGSSSDDYFETVVERRLNIPPLKQHGGLTLKKELLFQLAIDFCSYFNERFEENGKGSLRIAINYLQNMQKHPQNYKTEWAIWDKVVVDVIEHSAKSLGSF
;
A
#
# COMPACT_ATOMS: atom_id res chain seq x y z
N MET A 1 -19.97 -9.97 -5.84
CA MET A 1 -20.09 -8.64 -6.49
C MET A 1 -18.79 -8.38 -7.22
N LYS A 2 -18.79 -8.15 -8.54
CA LYS A 2 -17.57 -7.71 -9.26
C LYS A 2 -17.47 -6.20 -9.10
N ILE A 3 -16.64 -5.75 -8.17
CA ILE A 3 -16.29 -4.34 -8.09
C ILE A 3 -15.03 -4.15 -8.90
N ASP A 4 -15.18 -3.48 -10.04
CA ASP A 4 -14.09 -3.18 -10.97
C ASP A 4 -13.50 -1.77 -10.73
N ILE A 5 -14.20 -0.94 -9.94
CA ILE A 5 -13.86 0.46 -9.65
C ILE A 5 -13.95 0.76 -8.15
N ILE A 6 -12.94 1.41 -7.59
CA ILE A 6 -12.74 1.65 -6.16
C ILE A 6 -12.47 3.15 -5.97
N SER A 7 -13.03 3.80 -4.95
CA SER A 7 -12.73 5.22 -4.69
C SER A 7 -11.24 5.41 -4.36
N ILE A 8 -10.71 6.63 -4.46
CA ILE A 8 -9.34 6.91 -4.02
C ILE A 8 -9.19 6.59 -2.54
N GLU A 9 -10.17 6.97 -1.73
CA GLU A 9 -10.15 6.81 -0.28
C GLU A 9 -10.13 5.32 0.10
N ASP A 10 -10.99 4.50 -0.54
CA ASP A 10 -10.97 3.05 -0.34
C ASP A 10 -9.66 2.45 -0.87
N GLY A 11 -9.15 2.94 -2.00
CA GLY A 11 -7.88 2.50 -2.57
C GLY A 11 -6.70 2.76 -1.64
N PHE A 12 -6.68 3.95 -1.03
CA PHE A 12 -5.70 4.33 -0.02
C PHE A 12 -5.80 3.42 1.21
N GLN A 13 -7.00 3.23 1.76
CA GLN A 13 -7.22 2.36 2.91
C GLN A 13 -6.78 0.92 2.66
N ILE A 14 -7.10 0.36 1.48
CA ILE A 14 -6.66 -0.97 1.06
C ILE A 14 -5.13 -1.07 1.11
N ILE A 15 -4.44 -0.10 0.51
CA ILE A 15 -2.97 -0.09 0.44
C ILE A 15 -2.37 -0.01 1.85
N MET A 16 -2.89 0.88 2.70
CA MET A 16 -2.38 1.06 4.06
C MET A 16 -2.58 -0.18 4.94
N LEU A 17 -3.79 -0.75 4.93
CA LEU A 17 -4.11 -1.95 5.71
C LEU A 17 -3.30 -3.16 5.23
N PHE A 18 -3.16 -3.31 3.91
CA PHE A 18 -2.32 -4.36 3.36
C PHE A 18 -0.86 -4.19 3.76
N LEU A 19 -0.29 -2.99 3.62
CA LEU A 19 1.13 -2.76 3.95
C LEU A 19 1.40 -2.94 5.45
N GLN A 20 0.47 -2.54 6.32
CA GLN A 20 0.56 -2.80 7.76
C GLN A 20 0.59 -4.30 8.05
N GLN A 21 -0.33 -5.08 7.45
CA GLN A 21 -0.41 -6.51 7.70
C GLN A 21 0.73 -7.29 7.04
N PHE A 22 1.10 -6.94 5.81
CA PHE A 22 2.25 -7.49 5.09
C PHE A 22 3.55 -7.29 5.88
N TRP A 23 3.73 -6.13 6.50
CA TRP A 23 4.90 -5.86 7.31
C TRP A 23 4.96 -6.75 8.56
N LEU A 24 3.89 -6.73 9.36
CA LEU A 24 3.81 -7.44 10.64
C LEU A 24 3.84 -8.96 10.47
N ASP A 25 3.03 -9.47 9.54
CA ASP A 25 2.79 -10.92 9.44
C ASP A 25 3.78 -11.62 8.50
N ILE A 26 4.43 -10.89 7.58
CA ILE A 26 5.23 -11.53 6.52
C ILE A 26 6.68 -11.06 6.55
N LEU A 27 6.91 -9.76 6.47
CA LEU A 27 8.29 -9.27 6.42
C LEU A 27 9.01 -9.47 7.75
N GLN A 28 8.37 -9.18 8.88
CA GLN A 28 8.97 -9.36 10.19
C GLN A 28 9.30 -10.84 10.49
N GLU A 29 8.41 -11.77 10.11
CA GLU A 29 8.63 -13.20 10.32
C GLU A 29 9.70 -13.76 9.37
N LYS A 30 9.60 -13.45 8.06
CA LYS A 30 10.49 -14.03 7.04
C LYS A 30 11.89 -13.44 7.03
N MET A 31 12.09 -12.21 7.51
CA MET A 31 13.39 -11.55 7.43
C MET A 31 14.33 -11.82 8.62
N HIS A 32 13.91 -12.60 9.61
CA HIS A 32 14.66 -12.96 10.82
C HIS A 32 15.22 -11.76 11.63
N PRO A 33 14.87 -11.61 12.92
CA PRO A 33 15.24 -10.46 13.75
C PRO A 33 16.74 -10.35 14.14
N GLU A 34 17.64 -11.15 13.55
CA GLU A 34 19.07 -11.13 13.92
C GLU A 34 19.83 -9.91 13.38
N SER A 35 19.23 -9.14 12.48
CA SER A 35 19.72 -7.84 12.06
C SER A 35 18.85 -6.76 12.70
N SER A 36 19.21 -6.30 13.90
CA SER A 36 18.58 -5.12 14.55
C SER A 36 18.52 -3.90 13.62
N ALA A 37 19.49 -3.79 12.71
CA ALA A 37 19.55 -2.78 11.66
C ALA A 37 18.41 -2.86 10.64
N PHE A 38 17.79 -4.03 10.42
CA PHE A 38 16.66 -4.17 9.47
C PHE A 38 15.38 -3.54 10.03
N ILE A 39 15.17 -3.65 11.34
CA ILE A 39 14.03 -3.05 12.04
C ILE A 39 14.24 -1.53 12.13
N GLU A 40 15.43 -1.08 12.55
CA GLU A 40 15.77 0.35 12.66
C GLU A 40 15.69 1.08 11.31
N ASP A 41 16.20 0.48 10.23
CA ASP A 41 16.18 1.14 8.91
C ASP A 41 14.74 1.27 8.36
N ASN A 42 13.75 0.48 8.82
CA ASN A 42 12.37 0.49 8.31
C ASN A 42 11.31 1.06 9.29
N GLU A 43 11.69 1.35 10.54
CA GLU A 43 10.80 1.85 11.58
C GLU A 43 10.12 3.18 11.21
N PHE A 44 10.80 4.02 10.42
CA PHE A 44 10.26 5.31 10.00
C PHE A 44 9.09 5.18 9.00
N PHE A 45 9.18 4.25 8.05
CA PHE A 45 8.06 3.92 7.17
C PHE A 45 6.90 3.31 7.95
N PHE A 46 7.21 2.44 8.91
CA PHE A 46 6.21 1.89 9.84
C PHE A 46 5.50 3.00 10.63
N LEU A 47 6.21 3.96 11.18
CA LEU A 47 5.63 5.12 11.87
C LEU A 47 4.71 5.92 10.94
N ILE A 48 5.08 6.17 9.68
CA ILE A 48 4.21 6.92 8.76
C ILE A 48 2.99 6.09 8.33
N VAL A 49 3.17 4.80 8.04
CA VAL A 49 2.06 3.90 7.70
C VAL A 49 1.10 3.72 8.88
N CYS A 50 1.61 3.65 10.11
CA CYS A 50 0.78 3.44 11.30
C CYS A 50 0.17 4.72 11.88
N ILE A 51 0.77 5.91 11.66
CA ILE A 51 0.26 7.18 12.20
C ILE A 51 -0.78 7.82 11.27
N GLY A 52 -0.75 7.54 9.96
CA GLY A 52 -1.79 7.91 8.99
C GLY A 52 -2.03 9.43 8.79
N SER A 53 -1.33 10.30 9.50
CA SER A 53 -1.65 11.74 9.57
C SER A 53 -0.99 12.61 8.49
N SER A 54 -0.15 12.03 7.62
CA SER A 54 0.50 12.73 6.50
C SER A 54 0.46 11.96 5.17
N SER A 55 -0.18 10.79 5.15
CA SER A 55 -0.12 9.82 4.05
C SER A 55 -1.04 10.14 2.87
N ASP A 56 -2.10 10.92 3.07
CA ASP A 56 -3.09 11.24 2.03
C ASP A 56 -2.47 12.12 0.93
N ASP A 57 -1.77 13.20 1.31
CA ASP A 57 -1.04 14.07 0.37
C ASP A 57 0.01 13.29 -0.46
N TYR A 58 0.63 12.28 0.16
CA TYR A 58 1.61 11.42 -0.52
C TYR A 58 0.94 10.43 -1.46
N PHE A 59 -0.21 9.88 -1.09
CA PHE A 59 -0.95 8.99 -1.97
C PHE A 59 -1.48 9.73 -3.20
N GLU A 60 -1.96 10.96 -3.03
CA GLU A 60 -2.37 11.79 -4.17
C GLU A 60 -1.22 12.09 -5.12
N THR A 61 -0.03 12.35 -4.58
CA THR A 61 1.18 12.54 -5.38
C THR A 61 1.55 11.27 -6.15
N VAL A 62 1.38 10.09 -5.55
CA VAL A 62 1.63 8.79 -6.20
C VAL A 62 0.63 8.55 -7.33
N VAL A 63 -0.66 8.81 -7.07
CA VAL A 63 -1.73 8.72 -8.08
C VAL A 63 -1.47 9.72 -9.22
N GLU A 64 -1.04 10.95 -8.91
CA GLU A 64 -0.68 11.95 -9.91
C GLU A 64 0.48 11.46 -10.78
N ARG A 65 1.58 10.99 -10.19
CA ARG A 65 2.73 10.46 -10.94
C ARG A 65 2.33 9.31 -11.87
N ARG A 66 1.40 8.45 -11.44
CA ARG A 66 1.00 7.27 -12.20
C ARG A 66 -0.02 7.57 -13.29
N LEU A 67 -1.02 8.38 -12.98
CA LEU A 67 -2.19 8.61 -13.84
C LEU A 67 -2.18 9.99 -14.52
N ASN A 68 -1.25 10.87 -14.17
CA ASN A 68 -1.19 12.27 -14.58
C ASN A 68 -2.47 13.05 -14.24
N ILE A 69 -3.06 12.75 -13.08
CA ILE A 69 -4.26 13.41 -12.55
C ILE A 69 -3.84 14.27 -11.36
N PRO A 70 -3.98 15.61 -11.42
CA PRO A 70 -3.55 16.48 -10.33
C PRO A 70 -4.43 16.28 -9.08
N PRO A 71 -3.88 16.43 -7.86
CA PRO A 71 -4.58 16.31 -6.56
C PRO A 71 -5.98 16.95 -6.51
N LEU A 72 -6.12 18.16 -7.04
CA LEU A 72 -7.41 18.88 -7.07
C LEU A 72 -8.53 18.16 -7.86
N LYS A 73 -8.19 17.22 -8.73
CA LYS A 73 -9.14 16.39 -9.50
C LYS A 73 -9.29 14.98 -8.97
N GLN A 74 -8.56 14.65 -7.90
CA GLN A 74 -8.60 13.36 -7.23
C GLN A 74 -9.74 13.35 -6.20
N HIS A 75 -9.87 14.44 -5.45
CA HIS A 75 -10.99 14.69 -4.55
C HIS A 75 -12.31 14.89 -5.33
N GLY A 76 -13.37 14.20 -4.92
CA GLY A 76 -14.71 14.38 -5.50
C GLY A 76 -15.18 13.27 -6.44
N GLY A 77 -14.70 12.03 -6.24
CA GLY A 77 -15.27 10.84 -6.90
C GLY A 77 -14.42 10.23 -8.01
N LEU A 78 -13.11 10.52 -8.06
CA LEU A 78 -12.22 9.72 -8.89
C LEU A 78 -12.28 8.27 -8.42
N THR A 79 -12.37 7.35 -9.38
CA THR A 79 -12.34 5.92 -9.13
C THR A 79 -11.14 5.28 -9.83
N LEU A 80 -10.51 4.36 -9.13
CA LEU A 80 -9.37 3.58 -9.56
C LEU A 80 -9.86 2.20 -9.98
N LYS A 81 -9.27 1.65 -11.06
CA LYS A 81 -9.47 0.24 -11.39
C LYS A 81 -8.81 -0.63 -10.35
N LYS A 82 -9.47 -1.70 -9.90
CA LYS A 82 -8.91 -2.65 -8.92
C LYS A 82 -7.53 -3.16 -9.32
N GLU A 83 -7.32 -3.43 -10.61
CA GLU A 83 -6.05 -3.91 -11.17
C GLU A 83 -4.87 -2.94 -10.96
N LEU A 84 -5.14 -1.64 -10.78
CA LEU A 84 -4.11 -0.63 -10.53
C LEU A 84 -3.68 -0.57 -9.06
N LEU A 85 -4.51 -1.03 -8.13
CA LEU A 85 -4.26 -0.83 -6.70
C LEU A 85 -2.97 -1.48 -6.22
N PHE A 86 -2.69 -2.71 -6.64
CA PHE A 86 -1.47 -3.39 -6.21
C PHE A 86 -0.21 -2.68 -6.73
N GLN A 87 -0.28 -2.14 -7.95
CA GLN A 87 0.80 -1.34 -8.50
C GLN A 87 0.95 -0.02 -7.76
N LEU A 88 -0.16 0.64 -7.38
CA LEU A 88 -0.12 1.85 -6.58
C LEU A 88 0.48 1.58 -5.18
N ALA A 89 0.32 0.39 -4.60
CA ALA A 89 1.01 0.01 -3.37
C ALA A 89 2.55 -0.01 -3.56
N ILE A 90 3.03 -0.58 -4.67
CA ILE A 90 4.46 -0.58 -5.03
C ILE A 90 4.96 0.85 -5.26
N ASP A 91 4.20 1.65 -6.01
CA ASP A 91 4.55 3.02 -6.34
C ASP A 91 4.57 3.89 -5.06
N PHE A 92 3.67 3.63 -4.11
CA PHE A 92 3.63 4.28 -2.80
C PHE A 92 4.89 3.97 -1.97
N CYS A 93 5.24 2.68 -1.82
CA CYS A 93 6.50 2.31 -1.16
C CYS A 93 7.72 2.92 -1.84
N SER A 94 7.74 2.97 -3.17
CA SER A 94 8.84 3.55 -3.95
C SER A 94 8.96 5.05 -3.75
N TYR A 95 7.84 5.78 -3.76
CA TYR A 95 7.80 7.21 -3.47
C TYR A 95 8.34 7.54 -2.08
N PHE A 96 7.93 6.77 -1.08
CA PHE A 96 8.46 6.92 0.28
C PHE A 96 9.95 6.62 0.36
N ASN A 97 10.40 5.56 -0.31
CA ASN A 97 11.81 5.20 -0.36
C ASN A 97 12.67 6.31 -0.98
N GLU A 98 12.19 6.96 -2.04
CA GLU A 98 12.87 8.12 -2.66
C GLU A 98 12.88 9.34 -1.73
N ARG A 99 11.75 9.63 -1.07
CA ARG A 99 11.57 10.85 -0.29
C ARG A 99 12.34 10.83 1.04
N PHE A 100 12.51 9.65 1.62
CA PHE A 100 13.13 9.43 2.92
C PHE A 100 14.43 8.64 2.83
N GLU A 101 15.09 8.65 1.67
CA GLU A 101 16.44 8.10 1.52
C GLU A 101 17.44 8.96 2.32
N GLU A 102 17.61 8.63 3.59
CA GLU A 102 18.64 9.24 4.43
C GLU A 102 19.97 8.50 4.22
N ASN A 103 21.04 9.27 3.93
CA ASN A 103 22.41 8.76 3.84
C ASN A 103 22.64 7.60 2.84
N GLY A 104 21.85 7.52 1.75
CA GLY A 104 22.00 6.50 0.70
C GLY A 104 21.52 5.10 1.11
N LYS A 105 20.74 5.00 2.20
CA LYS A 105 20.09 3.76 2.60
C LYS A 105 18.62 3.78 2.15
N GLY A 106 18.33 3.19 0.99
CA GLY A 106 16.97 2.90 0.56
C GLY A 106 16.34 1.79 1.43
N SER A 107 15.77 2.18 2.57
CA SER A 107 15.24 1.29 3.60
C SER A 107 14.19 0.31 3.07
N LEU A 108 13.33 0.77 2.16
CA LEU A 108 12.20 -0.01 1.65
C LEU A 108 12.55 -0.85 0.42
N ARG A 109 13.80 -0.83 -0.06
CA ARG A 109 14.20 -1.55 -1.28
C ARG A 109 13.86 -3.04 -1.20
N ILE A 110 14.00 -3.66 -0.03
CA ILE A 110 13.68 -5.08 0.14
C ILE A 110 12.17 -5.31 0.06
N ALA A 111 11.37 -4.48 0.72
CA ALA A 111 9.91 -4.55 0.65
C ALA A 111 9.40 -4.32 -0.78
N ILE A 112 9.92 -3.30 -1.47
CA ILE A 112 9.59 -3.00 -2.87
C ILE A 112 9.93 -4.20 -3.77
N ASN A 113 11.13 -4.76 -3.65
CA ASN A 113 11.53 -5.95 -4.41
C ASN A 113 10.62 -7.15 -4.12
N TYR A 114 10.19 -7.32 -2.86
CA TYR A 114 9.27 -8.38 -2.48
C TYR A 114 7.91 -8.21 -3.15
N LEU A 115 7.33 -7.01 -3.09
CA LEU A 115 6.04 -6.70 -3.73
C LEU A 115 6.11 -6.86 -5.26
N GLN A 116 7.22 -6.43 -5.88
CA GLN A 116 7.45 -6.63 -7.31
C GLN A 116 7.55 -8.12 -7.69
N ASN A 117 8.21 -8.94 -6.86
CA ASN A 117 8.27 -10.38 -7.09
C ASN A 117 6.90 -11.04 -6.90
N MET A 118 6.14 -10.60 -5.91
CA MET A 118 4.75 -11.02 -5.70
C MET A 118 3.87 -10.73 -6.91
N GLN A 119 4.04 -9.57 -7.55
CA GLN A 119 3.36 -9.19 -8.78
C GLN A 119 3.75 -10.07 -9.97
N LYS A 120 5.05 -10.36 -10.15
CA LYS A 120 5.57 -11.13 -11.30
C LYS A 120 5.30 -12.63 -11.19
N HIS A 121 5.20 -13.16 -9.97
CA HIS A 121 5.12 -14.60 -9.71
C HIS A 121 4.00 -14.96 -8.72
N PRO A 122 2.74 -14.59 -8.99
CA PRO A 122 1.65 -14.70 -8.01
C PRO A 122 1.46 -16.11 -7.45
N GLN A 123 1.76 -17.15 -8.24
CA GLN A 123 1.70 -18.55 -7.82
C GLN A 123 2.65 -18.92 -6.67
N ASN A 124 3.73 -18.14 -6.47
CA ASN A 124 4.72 -18.35 -5.40
C ASN A 124 4.35 -17.62 -4.10
N TYR A 125 3.39 -16.70 -4.14
CA TYR A 125 3.05 -15.80 -3.04
C TYR A 125 1.57 -15.91 -2.65
N LYS A 126 1.05 -17.14 -2.60
CA LYS A 126 -0.39 -17.41 -2.40
C LYS A 126 -0.90 -16.88 -1.06
N THR A 127 -0.09 -16.96 -0.01
CA THR A 127 -0.47 -16.47 1.33
C THR A 127 -0.58 -14.95 1.33
N GLU A 128 0.40 -14.26 0.76
CA GLU A 128 0.41 -12.81 0.62
C GLU A 128 -0.77 -12.31 -0.21
N TRP A 129 -1.04 -12.97 -1.34
CA TRP A 129 -2.18 -12.65 -2.20
C TRP A 129 -3.51 -12.89 -1.50
N ALA A 130 -3.61 -13.91 -0.65
CA ALA A 130 -4.82 -14.12 0.17
C ALA A 130 -5.04 -12.99 1.18
N ILE A 131 -3.97 -12.42 1.76
CA ILE A 131 -4.07 -11.23 2.62
C ILE A 131 -4.55 -10.02 1.81
N TRP A 132 -3.92 -9.76 0.66
CA TRP A 132 -4.31 -8.69 -0.24
C TRP A 132 -5.80 -8.78 -0.61
N ASP A 133 -6.25 -9.94 -1.07
CA ASP A 133 -7.63 -10.16 -1.49
C ASP A 133 -8.61 -9.98 -0.33
N LYS A 134 -8.25 -10.44 0.87
CA LYS A 134 -9.07 -10.24 2.07
C LYS A 134 -9.22 -8.76 2.40
N VAL A 135 -8.12 -8.01 2.44
CA VAL A 135 -8.15 -6.55 2.73
C VAL A 135 -9.01 -5.81 1.70
N VAL A 136 -8.86 -6.14 0.42
CA VAL A 136 -9.68 -5.55 -0.65
C VAL A 136 -11.17 -5.80 -0.40
N VAL A 137 -11.56 -7.03 -0.06
CA VAL A 137 -12.96 -7.37 0.23
C VAL A 137 -13.45 -6.65 1.49
N ASP A 138 -12.68 -6.69 2.57
CA ASP A 138 -13.06 -6.11 3.85
C ASP A 138 -13.32 -4.61 3.73
N VAL A 139 -12.43 -3.84 3.09
CA VAL A 139 -12.62 -2.39 2.88
C VAL A 139 -13.85 -2.13 2.02
N ILE A 140 -13.94 -2.80 0.88
CA ILE A 140 -15.06 -2.64 -0.05
C ILE A 140 -16.42 -2.90 0.62
N GLU A 141 -16.53 -3.97 1.40
CA GLU A 141 -17.77 -4.33 2.07
C GLU A 141 -18.11 -3.39 3.22
N HIS A 142 -17.12 -2.88 3.95
CA HIS A 142 -17.34 -1.88 4.99
C HIS A 142 -17.75 -0.52 4.40
N SER A 143 -17.10 -0.07 3.33
CA SER A 143 -17.47 1.15 2.62
C SER A 143 -18.88 1.07 2.06
N ALA A 144 -19.25 -0.08 1.46
CA ALA A 144 -20.61 -0.33 0.99
C ALA A 144 -21.67 -0.34 2.11
N LYS A 145 -21.35 -0.90 3.29
CA LYS A 145 -22.23 -0.86 4.47
C LYS A 145 -22.40 0.54 5.03
N SER A 146 -21.36 1.37 5.00
CA SER A 146 -21.42 2.76 5.45
C SER A 146 -22.33 3.62 4.56
N LEU A 147 -22.39 3.32 3.25
CA LEU A 147 -23.25 3.98 2.27
C LEU A 147 -24.68 3.44 2.22
N GLY A 148 -24.92 2.20 2.70
CA GLY A 148 -26.23 1.56 2.75
C GLY A 148 -27.05 1.87 4.01
N SER A 149 -26.55 2.75 4.87
CA SER A 149 -27.20 3.18 6.12
C SER A 149 -27.84 4.57 5.94
N PHE A 150 -28.87 4.66 5.08
CA PHE A 150 -29.74 5.84 4.94
C PHE A 150 -31.20 5.41 4.86
#